data_AF-A0A2V5R3K1-F1
#
_entry.id   AF-A0A2V5R3K1-F1
#
_cell.length_a   1.000
_cell.length_b   1.000
_cell.length_c   1.000
_cell.angle_alpha   90.00
_cell.angle_beta   90.00
_cell.angle_gamma   90.00
#
_symmetry.space_group_name_H-M   'P 1'
#
loop_
_entity.id
_entity.type
_entity.pdbx_description
1 polymer ?
#
loop_
_entity_poly.entity_id
_entity_poly.type
_entity_poly.pdbx_seq_one_letter_code
_entity_poly.pdbx_strand_id
1 'polypeptide(L)'
;MAPLQLEIEQRGRRIFELVDKHPESLFSKTGFYQRLMTLSMRDERFKTQLFRFVAVLPSLRRSSEIIEHLEQYFIDTNDGLHPLVGVGIRLARLFPWISAPVLRWNVSEMARQFIAGRNPHEVIATLRKRRAQKIGFTVDVLGEAVVSEAEADEHAAFYGDLLEKLTRETRDWTDPLEKNADLFPVVNLSVKISALYSQITPDAPAEAIAHVSTKLRPLLNHARDLGAFINIDMESYALKNTTLQLFKAILTEPEFKDWPHAGIVIQAYLRDSEADLLDLIEWGRTRGTRFAVRLVKGAYWDYETTKSGQNGSNPPVFLQKPQSDANFEKLTRV
;
A
#
# COMPACT_ATOMS: atom_id res chain seq x y z
N MET A 1 17.11 -22.44 -23.96
CA MET A 1 16.39 -21.82 -22.82
C MET A 1 16.05 -22.92 -21.84
N ALA A 2 16.26 -22.72 -20.53
CA ALA A 2 15.99 -23.75 -19.52
C ALA A 2 14.52 -24.20 -19.57
N PRO A 3 14.19 -25.49 -19.33
CA PRO A 3 12.81 -26.00 -19.36
C PRO A 3 11.82 -25.16 -18.53
N LEU A 4 12.25 -24.64 -17.38
CA LEU A 4 11.44 -23.79 -16.50
C LEU A 4 11.07 -22.43 -17.13
N GLN A 5 12.00 -21.80 -17.87
CA GLN A 5 11.74 -20.50 -18.50
C GLN A 5 10.61 -20.61 -19.55
N LEU A 6 10.62 -21.68 -20.32
CA LEU A 6 9.59 -21.94 -21.31
C LEU A 6 8.21 -22.12 -20.65
N GLU A 7 8.16 -22.83 -19.52
CA GLU A 7 6.92 -23.03 -18.77
C GLU A 7 6.39 -21.70 -18.20
N ILE A 8 7.27 -20.85 -17.65
CA ILE A 8 6.92 -19.51 -17.17
C ILE A 8 6.29 -18.69 -18.30
N GLU A 9 6.91 -18.67 -19.48
CA GLU A 9 6.40 -17.95 -20.65
C GLU A 9 5.06 -18.48 -21.13
N GLN A 10 4.86 -19.80 -21.15
CA GLN A 10 3.60 -20.42 -21.51
C GLN A 10 2.48 -20.05 -20.52
N ARG A 11 2.75 -20.12 -19.21
CA ARG A 11 1.82 -19.68 -18.17
C ARG A 11 1.50 -18.20 -18.29
N GLY A 12 2.51 -17.36 -18.55
CA GLY A 12 2.35 -15.93 -18.79
C GLY A 12 1.43 -15.64 -19.98
N ARG A 13 1.66 -16.28 -21.12
CA ARG A 13 0.78 -16.19 -22.31
C ARG A 13 -0.64 -16.60 -21.97
N ARG A 14 -0.82 -17.69 -21.23
CA ARG A 14 -2.15 -18.15 -20.81
C ARG A 14 -2.88 -17.14 -19.92
N ILE A 15 -2.17 -16.47 -19.02
CA ILE A 15 -2.74 -15.41 -18.19
C ILE A 15 -3.22 -14.25 -19.09
N PHE A 16 -2.40 -13.79 -20.04
CA PHE A 16 -2.79 -12.74 -20.99
C PHE A 16 -4.02 -13.13 -21.82
N GLU A 17 -4.08 -14.37 -22.34
CA GLU A 17 -5.26 -14.87 -23.04
C GLU A 17 -6.54 -14.86 -22.18
N LEU A 18 -6.42 -15.11 -20.88
CA LEU A 18 -7.56 -15.07 -19.96
C LEU A 18 -7.99 -13.63 -19.65
N VAL A 19 -7.03 -12.71 -19.52
CA VAL A 19 -7.30 -11.28 -19.35
C VAL A 19 -8.02 -10.72 -20.58
N ASP A 20 -7.56 -11.05 -21.78
CA ASP A 20 -8.16 -10.58 -23.05
C ASP A 20 -9.60 -11.10 -23.25
N LYS A 21 -9.96 -12.24 -22.64
CA LYS A 21 -11.33 -12.80 -22.65
C LYS A 21 -12.27 -12.11 -21.67
N HIS A 22 -11.74 -11.41 -20.68
CA HIS A 22 -12.50 -10.63 -19.70
C HIS A 22 -12.08 -9.16 -19.77
N PRO A 23 -12.23 -8.48 -20.93
CA PRO A 23 -11.83 -7.10 -21.04
C PRO A 23 -12.64 -6.27 -20.05
N GLU A 24 -11.95 -5.51 -19.20
CA GLU A 24 -12.64 -4.49 -18.41
C GLU A 24 -13.34 -3.55 -19.39
N SER A 25 -14.67 -3.43 -19.25
CA SER A 25 -15.48 -2.65 -20.18
C SER A 25 -14.98 -1.21 -20.26
N LEU A 26 -14.63 -0.77 -21.49
CA LEU A 26 -14.29 0.61 -21.85
C LEU A 26 -15.42 1.61 -21.53
N PHE A 27 -16.65 1.12 -21.27
CA PHE A 27 -17.83 1.90 -20.89
C PHE A 27 -18.19 1.83 -19.40
N SER A 28 -17.35 1.24 -18.56
CA SER A 28 -17.54 1.27 -17.10
C SER A 28 -16.91 2.52 -16.47
N LYS A 29 -17.18 2.75 -15.17
CA LYS A 29 -16.71 3.89 -14.34
C LYS A 29 -15.20 4.21 -14.46
N THR A 30 -14.42 3.32 -15.05
CA THR A 30 -13.00 3.38 -15.39
C THR A 30 -12.66 4.32 -16.57
N GLY A 31 -13.62 4.73 -17.39
CA GLY A 31 -13.36 5.50 -18.63
C GLY A 31 -12.77 6.91 -18.43
N PHE A 32 -13.17 7.63 -17.39
CA PHE A 32 -12.58 8.95 -17.06
C PHE A 32 -11.13 8.80 -16.60
N TYR A 33 -10.88 7.88 -15.66
CA TYR A 33 -9.55 7.58 -15.15
C TYR A 33 -8.61 7.10 -16.25
N GLN A 34 -9.03 6.14 -17.08
CA GLN A 34 -8.23 5.64 -18.20
C GLN A 34 -7.87 6.73 -19.20
N ARG A 35 -8.80 7.64 -19.53
CA ARG A 35 -8.51 8.78 -20.41
C ARG A 35 -7.50 9.73 -19.78
N LEU A 36 -7.66 10.06 -18.49
CA LEU A 36 -6.69 10.86 -17.76
C LEU A 36 -5.31 10.21 -17.76
N MET A 37 -5.23 8.90 -17.48
CA MET A 37 -3.96 8.16 -17.47
C MET A 37 -3.32 8.09 -18.87
N THR A 38 -4.14 7.90 -19.91
CA THR A 38 -3.67 7.90 -21.31
C THR A 38 -3.08 9.26 -21.69
N LEU A 39 -3.71 10.36 -21.28
CA LEU A 39 -3.20 11.70 -21.51
C LEU A 39 -1.92 11.96 -20.70
N SER A 40 -1.88 11.56 -19.42
CA SER A 40 -0.69 11.74 -18.57
C SER A 40 0.51 10.93 -19.05
N MET A 41 0.30 9.77 -19.69
CA MET A 41 1.40 8.99 -20.28
C MET A 41 1.98 9.63 -21.55
N ARG A 42 1.27 10.57 -22.18
CA ARG A 42 1.73 11.28 -23.39
C ARG A 42 2.45 12.59 -23.11
N ASP A 43 2.18 13.20 -21.95
CA ASP A 43 2.72 14.50 -21.56
C ASP A 43 3.11 14.49 -20.06
N GLU A 44 4.42 14.49 -19.79
CA GLU A 44 4.98 14.50 -18.43
C GLU A 44 4.67 15.80 -17.65
N ARG A 45 4.51 16.94 -18.34
CA ARG A 45 4.13 18.20 -17.67
C ARG A 45 2.67 18.12 -17.25
N PHE A 46 1.78 17.66 -18.13
CA PHE A 46 0.37 17.43 -17.80
C PHE A 46 0.22 16.43 -16.65
N LYS A 47 0.96 15.32 -16.69
CA LYS A 47 1.00 14.31 -15.61
C LYS A 47 1.37 14.91 -14.27
N THR A 48 2.43 15.72 -14.24
CA THR A 48 2.90 16.39 -13.02
C THR A 48 1.82 17.31 -12.45
N GLN A 49 1.20 18.15 -13.28
CA GLN A 49 0.17 19.08 -12.83
C GLN A 49 -1.10 18.37 -12.39
N LEU A 50 -1.52 17.32 -13.11
CA LEU A 50 -2.67 16.51 -12.75
C LEU A 50 -2.49 15.83 -11.39
N PHE A 51 -1.34 15.20 -11.15
CA PHE A 51 -1.10 14.53 -9.87
C PHE A 51 -0.96 15.51 -8.70
N ARG A 52 -0.33 16.68 -8.91
CA ARG A 52 -0.29 17.74 -7.89
C ARG A 52 -1.68 18.30 -7.59
N PHE A 53 -2.50 18.52 -8.63
CA PHE A 53 -3.87 18.98 -8.46
C PHE A 53 -4.73 17.97 -7.69
N VAL A 54 -4.65 16.68 -8.05
CA VAL A 54 -5.34 15.60 -7.33
C VAL A 54 -4.88 15.54 -5.87
N ALA A 55 -3.59 15.75 -5.58
CA ALA A 55 -3.04 15.73 -4.23
C ALA A 55 -3.53 16.89 -3.35
N VAL A 56 -3.70 18.09 -3.91
CA VAL A 56 -4.18 19.26 -3.14
C VAL A 56 -5.71 19.29 -3.00
N LEU A 57 -6.45 18.64 -3.90
CA LEU A 57 -7.92 18.68 -3.94
C LEU A 57 -8.63 18.36 -2.62
N PRO A 58 -8.19 17.38 -1.80
CA PRO A 58 -8.81 17.11 -0.50
C PRO A 58 -8.78 18.30 0.46
N SER A 59 -7.75 19.14 0.38
CA SER A 59 -7.55 20.33 1.21
C SER A 59 -8.42 21.52 0.78
N LEU A 60 -8.95 21.52 -0.44
CA LEU A 60 -9.80 22.59 -0.98
C LEU A 60 -11.23 22.42 -0.47
N ARG A 61 -11.74 23.41 0.28
CA ARG A 61 -13.06 23.31 0.94
C ARG A 61 -14.15 24.01 0.14
N ARG A 62 -13.81 25.05 -0.61
CA ARG A 62 -14.77 25.88 -1.36
C ARG A 62 -14.72 25.59 -2.86
N SER A 63 -15.86 25.65 -3.53
CA SER A 63 -15.92 25.50 -4.99
C SER A 63 -15.06 26.52 -5.73
N SER A 64 -14.96 27.75 -5.23
CA SER A 64 -14.09 28.80 -5.80
C SER A 64 -12.61 28.42 -5.73
N GLU A 65 -12.15 27.85 -4.62
CA GLU A 65 -10.76 27.40 -4.44
C GLU A 65 -10.41 26.27 -5.42
N ILE A 66 -11.35 25.34 -5.63
CA ILE A 66 -11.19 24.24 -6.58
C ILE A 66 -10.99 24.76 -8.01
N ILE A 67 -11.80 25.73 -8.43
CA ILE A 67 -11.68 26.31 -9.77
C ILE A 67 -10.41 27.14 -9.89
N GLU A 68 -10.06 27.95 -8.89
CA GLU A 68 -8.81 28.72 -8.88
C GLU A 68 -7.58 27.82 -9.01
N HIS A 69 -7.52 26.72 -8.28
CA HIS A 69 -6.39 25.77 -8.40
C HIS A 69 -6.42 25.06 -9.75
N LEU A 70 -7.59 24.63 -10.24
CA LEU A 70 -7.71 24.04 -11.57
C LEU A 70 -7.14 24.99 -12.64
N GLU A 71 -7.36 26.29 -12.49
CA GLU A 71 -6.77 27.28 -13.39
C GLU A 71 -5.26 27.37 -13.23
N GLN A 72 -4.75 27.54 -12.02
CA GLN A 72 -3.31 27.68 -11.77
C GLN A 72 -2.50 26.48 -12.28
N TYR A 73 -3.04 25.27 -12.17
CA TYR A 73 -2.36 24.05 -12.65
C TYR A 73 -2.38 23.89 -14.17
N PHE A 74 -3.39 24.42 -14.88
CA PHE A 74 -3.65 24.09 -16.28
C PHE A 74 -3.82 25.27 -17.26
N ILE A 75 -3.90 26.53 -16.80
CA ILE A 75 -4.03 27.72 -17.69
C ILE A 75 -2.66 28.22 -18.16
N ASP A 76 -1.61 28.12 -17.37
CA ASP A 76 -0.26 28.64 -17.71
C ASP A 76 0.53 27.72 -18.68
N THR A 77 -0.20 26.96 -19.48
CA THR A 77 0.29 25.92 -20.40
C THR A 77 -0.10 26.28 -21.81
N ASN A 78 0.52 27.35 -22.32
CA ASN A 78 0.29 27.86 -23.68
C ASN A 78 0.90 26.99 -24.80
N ASP A 79 1.58 25.87 -24.48
CA ASP A 79 2.37 25.10 -25.46
C ASP A 79 2.15 23.56 -25.44
N GLY A 80 0.96 23.04 -25.11
CA GLY A 80 0.77 21.58 -25.25
C GLY A 80 -0.51 20.92 -24.75
N LEU A 81 -1.38 21.64 -24.05
CA LEU A 81 -2.67 21.06 -23.63
C LEU A 81 -3.61 20.88 -24.82
N HIS A 82 -4.24 19.70 -24.91
CA HIS A 82 -5.27 19.43 -25.92
C HIS A 82 -6.36 20.53 -25.84
N PRO A 83 -6.76 21.19 -26.95
CA PRO A 83 -7.67 22.35 -26.95
C PRO A 83 -8.96 22.15 -26.13
N LEU A 84 -9.42 20.91 -26.02
CA LEU A 84 -10.59 20.50 -25.22
C LEU A 84 -10.42 20.76 -23.71
N VAL A 85 -9.20 20.66 -23.16
CA VAL A 85 -8.93 20.92 -21.73
C VAL A 85 -9.10 22.41 -21.43
N GLY A 86 -8.54 23.27 -22.29
CA GLY A 86 -8.68 24.72 -22.16
C GLY A 86 -10.13 25.20 -22.26
N VAL A 87 -10.93 24.60 -23.16
CA VAL A 87 -12.38 24.85 -23.25
C VAL A 87 -13.10 24.37 -21.99
N GLY A 88 -12.77 23.19 -21.48
CA GLY A 88 -13.34 22.63 -20.25
C GLY A 88 -13.10 23.52 -19.04
N ILE A 89 -11.89 24.07 -18.90
CA ILE A 89 -11.56 25.00 -17.81
C ILE A 89 -12.37 26.30 -17.94
N ARG A 90 -12.43 26.91 -19.12
CA ARG A 90 -13.24 28.13 -19.34
C ARG A 90 -14.71 27.91 -18.99
N LEU A 91 -15.29 26.77 -19.37
CA LEU A 91 -16.66 26.39 -19.00
C LEU A 91 -16.81 26.19 -17.49
N ALA A 92 -15.81 25.58 -16.84
CA ALA A 92 -15.83 25.39 -15.39
C ALA A 92 -15.84 26.72 -14.61
N ARG A 93 -15.25 27.79 -15.16
CA ARG A 93 -15.31 29.17 -14.60
C ARG A 93 -16.69 29.80 -14.67
N LEU A 94 -17.42 29.55 -15.76
CA LEU A 94 -18.75 30.14 -15.95
C LEU A 94 -19.77 29.56 -14.96
N PHE A 95 -19.56 28.30 -14.54
CA PHE A 95 -20.46 27.62 -13.62
C PHE A 95 -19.72 26.88 -12.48
N PRO A 96 -19.00 27.59 -11.57
CA PRO A 96 -18.18 26.97 -10.53
C PRO A 96 -18.97 26.07 -9.57
N TRP A 97 -20.24 26.43 -9.33
CA TRP A 97 -21.16 25.69 -8.47
C TRP A 97 -21.61 24.36 -9.07
N ILE A 98 -21.48 24.16 -10.39
CA ILE A 98 -21.71 22.87 -11.07
C ILE A 98 -20.39 22.12 -11.24
N SER A 99 -19.37 22.79 -11.75
CA SER A 99 -18.12 22.16 -12.19
C SER A 99 -17.28 21.63 -11.03
N ALA A 100 -17.17 22.37 -9.91
CA ALA A 100 -16.36 21.93 -8.78
C ALA A 100 -16.93 20.67 -8.08
N PRO A 101 -18.25 20.54 -7.81
CA PRO A 101 -18.81 19.29 -7.30
C PRO A 101 -18.59 18.10 -8.24
N VAL A 102 -18.76 18.29 -9.56
CA VAL A 102 -18.52 17.24 -10.55
C VAL A 102 -17.05 16.80 -10.56
N LEU A 103 -16.11 17.74 -10.48
CA LEU A 103 -14.69 17.43 -10.43
C LEU A 103 -14.33 16.66 -9.15
N ARG A 104 -14.78 17.15 -7.99
CA ARG A 104 -14.59 16.48 -6.71
C ARG A 104 -15.18 15.07 -6.72
N TRP A 105 -16.37 14.91 -7.31
CA TRP A 105 -17.02 13.61 -7.44
C TRP A 105 -16.21 12.64 -8.30
N ASN A 106 -15.70 13.07 -9.46
CA ASN A 106 -14.88 12.22 -10.33
C ASN A 106 -13.58 11.76 -9.65
N VAL A 107 -12.87 12.67 -8.95
CA VAL A 107 -11.65 12.31 -8.21
C VAL A 107 -11.99 11.41 -7.01
N SER A 108 -13.11 11.64 -6.33
CA SER A 108 -13.56 10.77 -5.25
C SER A 108 -13.95 9.38 -5.73
N GLU A 109 -14.62 9.25 -6.88
CA GLU A 109 -14.95 7.96 -7.50
C GLU A 109 -13.69 7.20 -7.91
N MET A 110 -12.68 7.90 -8.43
CA MET A 110 -11.37 7.31 -8.71
C MET A 110 -10.72 6.77 -7.42
N ALA A 111 -10.69 7.54 -6.34
CA ALA A 111 -10.15 7.09 -5.06
C ALA A 111 -10.91 5.85 -4.50
N ARG A 112 -12.24 5.80 -4.65
CA ARG A 112 -13.07 4.65 -4.24
C ARG A 112 -12.75 3.35 -4.98
N GLN A 113 -12.04 3.40 -6.11
CA GLN A 113 -11.57 2.17 -6.78
C GLN A 113 -10.43 1.50 -6.02
N PHE A 114 -9.67 2.27 -5.24
CA PHE A 114 -8.49 1.81 -4.50
C PHE A 114 -8.74 1.68 -3.00
N ILE A 115 -9.81 2.29 -2.48
CA ILE A 115 -10.15 2.29 -1.05
C ILE A 115 -11.37 1.39 -0.81
N ALA A 116 -11.24 0.39 0.05
CA ALA A 116 -12.31 -0.57 0.33
C ALA A 116 -13.53 0.05 1.05
N GLY A 117 -13.31 1.13 1.80
CA GLY A 117 -14.35 1.87 2.51
C GLY A 117 -13.76 2.94 3.42
N ARG A 118 -14.57 3.92 3.83
CA ARG A 118 -14.16 5.00 4.75
C ARG A 118 -14.46 4.70 6.22
N ASN A 119 -15.20 3.62 6.47
CA ASN A 119 -15.58 3.15 7.79
C ASN A 119 -15.70 1.62 7.77
N PRO A 120 -15.69 0.96 8.95
CA PRO A 120 -15.74 -0.49 9.03
C PRO A 120 -16.93 -1.13 8.29
N HIS A 121 -18.10 -0.48 8.26
CA HIS A 121 -19.28 -1.01 7.56
C HIS A 121 -19.09 -1.05 6.04
N GLU A 122 -18.59 0.04 5.43
CA GLU A 122 -18.25 0.06 3.99
C GLU A 122 -17.17 -0.99 3.67
N VAL A 123 -16.16 -1.13 4.53
CA VAL A 123 -15.10 -2.14 4.38
C VAL A 123 -15.69 -3.55 4.36
N ILE A 124 -16.52 -3.92 5.35
CA ILE A 124 -17.15 -5.25 5.41
C ILE A 124 -18.02 -5.53 4.19
N ALA A 125 -18.77 -4.55 3.69
CA ALA A 125 -19.56 -4.72 2.46
C ALA A 125 -18.67 -5.05 1.25
N THR A 126 -17.53 -4.35 1.12
CA THR A 126 -16.54 -4.65 0.07
C THR A 126 -15.92 -6.03 0.28
N LEU A 127 -15.55 -6.40 1.51
CA LEU A 127 -14.97 -7.71 1.82
C LEU A 127 -15.95 -8.86 1.52
N ARG A 128 -17.24 -8.72 1.80
CA ARG A 128 -18.29 -9.70 1.43
C ARG A 128 -18.32 -9.94 -0.08
N LYS A 129 -18.23 -8.86 -0.88
CA LYS A 129 -18.17 -8.95 -2.35
C LYS A 129 -16.92 -9.68 -2.83
N ARG A 130 -15.75 -9.42 -2.24
CA ARG A 130 -14.49 -10.10 -2.59
C ARG A 130 -14.49 -11.57 -2.16
N ARG A 131 -15.05 -11.87 -1.00
CA ARG A 131 -15.25 -13.26 -0.54
C ARG A 131 -16.11 -14.07 -1.51
N ALA A 132 -17.20 -13.50 -2.03
CA ALA A 132 -18.03 -14.16 -3.04
C ALA A 132 -17.24 -14.49 -4.34
N GLN A 133 -16.14 -13.78 -4.60
CA GLN A 133 -15.21 -14.03 -5.70
C GLN A 133 -14.06 -15.00 -5.33
N LYS A 134 -14.11 -15.60 -4.13
CA LYS A 134 -13.07 -16.44 -3.54
C LYS A 134 -11.72 -15.73 -3.37
N ILE A 135 -11.75 -14.44 -3.04
CA ILE A 135 -10.57 -13.60 -2.82
C ILE A 135 -10.46 -13.30 -1.32
N GLY A 136 -9.32 -13.65 -0.71
CA GLY A 136 -8.97 -13.24 0.65
C GLY A 136 -8.59 -11.76 0.74
N PHE A 137 -8.35 -11.25 1.94
CA PHE A 137 -8.02 -9.84 2.12
C PHE A 137 -6.93 -9.65 3.17
N THR A 138 -6.29 -8.49 3.09
CA THR A 138 -5.51 -7.86 4.16
C THR A 138 -6.00 -6.42 4.23
N VAL A 139 -6.41 -5.94 5.39
CA VAL A 139 -6.87 -4.55 5.55
C VAL A 139 -5.66 -3.70 5.89
N ASP A 140 -5.45 -2.59 5.18
CA ASP A 140 -4.49 -1.55 5.54
C ASP A 140 -5.27 -0.29 5.93
N VAL A 141 -4.80 0.39 6.97
CA VAL A 141 -5.39 1.64 7.43
C VAL A 141 -4.64 2.79 6.76
N LEU A 142 -5.37 3.54 5.95
CA LEU A 142 -4.85 4.76 5.33
C LEU A 142 -4.87 5.88 6.37
N GLY A 143 -3.73 6.55 6.52
CA GLY A 143 -3.57 7.72 7.37
C GLY A 143 -2.52 8.66 6.78
N GLU A 144 -2.55 9.91 7.24
CA GLU A 144 -1.44 10.83 7.03
C GLU A 144 -0.25 10.42 7.90
N ALA A 145 0.90 11.09 7.73
CA ALA A 145 2.04 10.85 8.60
C ALA A 145 1.64 11.18 10.05
N VAL A 146 1.91 10.25 10.97
CA VAL A 146 1.72 10.46 12.41
C VAL A 146 2.82 11.39 12.90
N VAL A 147 2.44 12.58 13.37
CA VAL A 147 3.37 13.64 13.79
C VAL A 147 3.28 13.94 15.28
N SER A 148 2.39 13.26 16.02
CA SER A 148 2.30 13.36 17.47
C SER A 148 2.01 12.01 18.14
N GLU A 149 2.33 11.89 19.43
CA GLU A 149 1.99 10.69 20.21
C GLU A 149 0.49 10.51 20.41
N ALA A 150 -0.28 11.60 20.42
CA ALA A 150 -1.74 11.53 20.47
C ALA A 150 -2.31 10.86 19.22
N GLU A 151 -1.83 11.24 18.03
CA GLU A 151 -2.20 10.58 16.78
C GLU A 151 -1.74 9.11 16.78
N ALA A 152 -0.54 8.81 17.30
CA ALA A 152 -0.05 7.43 17.41
C ALA A 152 -0.94 6.57 18.33
N ASP A 153 -1.43 7.14 19.44
CA ASP A 153 -2.37 6.49 20.34
C ASP A 153 -3.74 6.27 19.67
N GLU A 154 -4.24 7.27 18.94
CA GLU A 154 -5.48 7.15 18.15
C GLU A 154 -5.37 6.07 17.07
N HIS A 155 -4.24 5.99 16.35
CA HIS A 155 -3.97 4.97 15.36
C HIS A 155 -3.90 3.56 15.98
N ALA A 156 -3.22 3.40 17.11
CA ALA A 156 -3.16 2.13 17.83
C ALA A 156 -4.54 1.67 18.30
N ALA A 157 -5.34 2.58 18.88
CA ALA A 157 -6.71 2.30 19.28
C ALA A 157 -7.58 1.92 18.07
N PHE A 158 -7.46 2.64 16.96
CA PHE A 158 -8.19 2.34 15.73
C PHE A 158 -7.88 0.94 15.18
N TYR A 159 -6.61 0.50 15.22
CA TYR A 159 -6.25 -0.85 14.82
C TYR A 159 -6.92 -1.92 15.68
N GLY A 160 -6.94 -1.74 17.01
CA GLY A 160 -7.64 -2.65 17.92
C GLY A 160 -9.15 -2.71 17.64
N ASP A 161 -9.78 -1.55 17.54
CA ASP A 161 -11.20 -1.40 17.19
C ASP A 161 -11.57 -2.09 15.86
N LEU A 162 -10.69 -1.98 14.87
CA LEU A 162 -10.86 -2.58 13.56
C LEU A 162 -10.74 -4.10 13.64
N LEU A 163 -9.77 -4.63 14.40
CA LEU A 163 -9.64 -6.08 14.62
C LEU A 163 -10.90 -6.67 15.23
N GLU A 164 -11.44 -6.08 16.30
CA GLU A 164 -12.67 -6.58 16.94
C GLU A 164 -13.85 -6.59 15.96
N LYS A 165 -14.02 -5.51 15.20
CA LYS A 165 -15.12 -5.37 14.23
C LYS A 165 -14.97 -6.39 13.10
N LEU A 166 -13.77 -6.55 12.55
CA LEU A 166 -13.52 -7.55 11.51
C LEU A 166 -13.80 -8.96 12.04
N THR A 167 -13.22 -9.34 13.18
CA THR A 167 -13.41 -10.67 13.77
C THR A 167 -14.88 -10.98 14.05
N ARG A 168 -15.64 -10.02 14.59
CA ARG A 168 -17.06 -10.19 14.84
C ARG A 168 -17.86 -10.41 13.55
N GLU A 169 -17.62 -9.58 12.54
CA GLU A 169 -18.38 -9.61 11.27
C GLU A 169 -17.98 -10.77 10.35
N THR A 170 -16.80 -11.36 10.57
CA THR A 170 -16.28 -12.51 9.81
C THR A 170 -16.20 -13.79 10.63
N ARG A 171 -16.90 -13.89 11.77
CA ARG A 171 -16.85 -15.06 12.66
C ARG A 171 -17.18 -16.38 11.95
N ASP A 172 -18.15 -16.35 11.05
CA ASP A 172 -18.61 -17.54 10.31
C ASP A 172 -17.87 -17.73 8.98
N TRP A 173 -16.78 -17.00 8.77
CA TRP A 173 -15.99 -17.07 7.55
C TRP A 173 -14.86 -18.08 7.71
N THR A 174 -14.67 -18.89 6.68
CA THR A 174 -13.52 -19.78 6.49
C THR A 174 -12.61 -19.27 5.38
N ASP A 175 -11.40 -19.83 5.22
CA ASP A 175 -10.54 -19.55 4.06
C ASP A 175 -11.32 -19.76 2.75
N PRO A 176 -11.44 -18.74 1.86
CA PRO A 176 -12.17 -18.87 0.60
C PRO A 176 -11.62 -19.96 -0.33
N LEU A 177 -10.38 -20.41 -0.11
CA LEU A 177 -9.74 -21.48 -0.89
C LEU A 177 -9.67 -22.82 -0.14
N GLU A 178 -10.10 -22.87 1.13
CA GLU A 178 -10.14 -24.06 2.00
C GLU A 178 -8.81 -24.86 2.07
N LYS A 179 -7.67 -24.19 1.87
CA LYS A 179 -6.37 -24.87 1.74
C LYS A 179 -5.35 -24.43 2.78
N ASN A 180 -5.47 -23.21 3.30
CA ASN A 180 -4.44 -22.58 4.12
C ASN A 180 -5.02 -21.80 5.31
N ALA A 181 -6.22 -22.13 5.78
CA ALA A 181 -6.85 -21.45 6.92
C ALA A 181 -5.97 -21.42 8.17
N ASP A 182 -5.19 -22.48 8.40
CA ASP A 182 -4.28 -22.59 9.54
C ASP A 182 -3.07 -21.63 9.44
N LEU A 183 -2.67 -21.31 8.20
CA LEU A 183 -1.55 -20.43 7.87
C LEU A 183 -1.99 -18.97 7.84
N PHE A 184 -3.14 -18.70 7.24
CA PHE A 184 -3.67 -17.37 7.01
C PHE A 184 -5.09 -17.28 7.55
N PRO A 185 -5.26 -16.81 8.80
CA PRO A 185 -6.56 -16.44 9.32
C PRO A 185 -7.34 -15.50 8.40
N VAL A 186 -8.66 -15.59 8.44
CA VAL A 186 -9.55 -14.75 7.61
C VAL A 186 -9.33 -13.27 7.89
N VAL A 187 -9.21 -12.90 9.17
CA VAL A 187 -8.88 -11.54 9.56
C VAL A 187 -7.37 -11.35 9.41
N ASN A 188 -6.98 -10.49 8.48
CA ASN A 188 -5.60 -10.13 8.23
C ASN A 188 -5.47 -8.61 8.16
N LEU A 189 -4.57 -8.06 8.97
CA LEU A 189 -4.37 -6.62 9.13
C LEU A 189 -2.91 -6.27 8.86
N SER A 190 -2.69 -5.29 7.98
CA SER A 190 -1.39 -4.67 7.72
C SER A 190 -1.18 -3.47 8.65
N VAL A 191 0.00 -3.40 9.28
CA VAL A 191 0.38 -2.36 10.23
C VAL A 191 1.69 -1.72 9.79
N LYS A 192 1.74 -0.38 9.79
CA LYS A 192 2.96 0.41 9.56
C LYS A 192 3.52 0.85 10.90
N ILE A 193 4.83 0.71 11.11
CA ILE A 193 5.43 1.03 12.41
C ILE A 193 5.43 2.54 12.66
N SER A 194 5.55 3.35 11.60
CA SER A 194 5.47 4.81 11.66
C SER A 194 4.11 5.33 12.15
N ALA A 195 3.05 4.54 12.01
CA ALA A 195 1.74 4.90 12.55
C ALA A 195 1.65 4.72 14.08
N LEU A 196 2.65 4.07 14.69
CA LEU A 196 2.66 3.75 16.12
C LEU A 196 3.67 4.57 16.92
N TYR A 197 4.49 5.41 16.27
CA TYR A 197 5.40 6.31 16.98
C TYR A 197 5.78 7.48 16.08
N SER A 198 5.61 8.71 16.57
CA SER A 198 5.79 9.91 15.75
C SER A 198 7.26 10.29 15.51
N GLN A 199 8.17 9.80 16.35
CA GLN A 199 9.59 10.20 16.34
C GLN A 199 10.53 9.07 15.90
N ILE A 200 10.06 8.13 15.06
CA ILE A 200 10.94 7.08 14.53
C ILE A 200 12.05 7.72 13.70
N THR A 201 13.30 7.45 14.10
CA THR A 201 14.50 7.86 13.36
C THR A 201 15.45 6.67 13.17
N PRO A 202 16.15 6.58 12.02
CA PRO A 202 17.23 5.61 11.83
C PRO A 202 18.41 5.81 12.79
N ASP A 203 18.55 6.98 13.41
CA ASP A 203 19.69 7.31 14.28
C ASP A 203 19.57 6.70 15.69
N ALA A 204 18.35 6.34 16.12
CA ALA A 204 18.06 5.79 17.45
C ALA A 204 17.13 4.57 17.35
N PRO A 205 17.53 3.48 16.66
CA PRO A 205 16.66 2.34 16.39
C PRO A 205 16.21 1.63 17.67
N ALA A 206 17.08 1.53 18.70
CA ALA A 206 16.73 0.89 19.97
C ALA A 206 15.62 1.65 20.72
N GLU A 207 15.67 2.98 20.72
CA GLU A 207 14.64 3.84 21.31
C GLU A 207 13.34 3.74 20.51
N ALA A 208 13.41 3.82 19.18
CA ALA A 208 12.25 3.63 18.33
C ALA A 208 11.58 2.26 18.54
N ILE A 209 12.36 1.18 18.64
CA ILE A 209 11.86 -0.16 18.95
C ILE A 209 11.17 -0.18 20.31
N ALA A 210 11.78 0.40 21.34
CA ALA A 210 11.19 0.45 22.67
C ALA A 210 9.82 1.17 22.66
N HIS A 211 9.74 2.34 22.03
CA HIS A 211 8.50 3.12 21.93
C HIS A 211 7.43 2.42 21.10
N VAL A 212 7.74 1.97 19.88
CA VAL A 212 6.77 1.26 19.02
C VAL A 212 6.25 0.00 19.71
N SER A 213 7.12 -0.73 20.44
CA SER A 213 6.72 -1.95 21.13
C SER A 213 5.68 -1.71 22.24
N THR A 214 5.61 -0.50 22.82
CA THR A 214 4.58 -0.18 23.84
C THR A 214 3.16 -0.26 23.30
N LYS A 215 2.97 0.07 22.01
CA LYS A 215 1.68 0.04 21.30
C LYS A 215 1.49 -1.24 20.49
N LEU A 216 2.57 -1.77 19.92
CA LEU A 216 2.50 -2.99 19.12
C LEU A 216 2.21 -4.23 19.96
N ARG A 217 2.79 -4.38 21.16
CA ARG A 217 2.55 -5.58 22.01
C ARG A 217 1.06 -5.76 22.37
N PRO A 218 0.33 -4.75 22.88
CA PRO A 218 -1.10 -4.89 23.12
C PRO A 218 -1.88 -5.28 21.86
N LEU A 219 -1.52 -4.70 20.72
CA LEU A 219 -2.17 -5.01 19.44
C LEU A 219 -1.92 -6.46 19.01
N LEU A 220 -0.70 -6.97 19.13
CA LEU A 220 -0.36 -8.36 18.82
C LEU A 220 -1.04 -9.35 19.78
N ASN A 221 -1.06 -9.05 21.08
CA ASN A 221 -1.79 -9.87 22.05
C ASN A 221 -3.27 -9.96 21.71
N HIS A 222 -3.89 -8.81 21.42
CA HIS A 222 -5.30 -8.76 21.03
C HIS A 222 -5.57 -9.52 19.73
N ALA A 223 -4.70 -9.38 18.72
CA ALA A 223 -4.79 -10.14 17.48
C ALA A 223 -4.66 -11.65 17.70
N ARG A 224 -3.73 -12.09 18.56
CA ARG A 224 -3.56 -13.50 18.94
C ARG A 224 -4.83 -14.05 19.57
N ASP A 225 -5.41 -13.33 20.53
CA ASP A 225 -6.61 -13.77 21.26
C ASP A 225 -7.84 -13.85 20.34
N LEU A 226 -7.91 -12.98 19.33
CA LEU A 226 -8.95 -12.99 18.29
C LEU A 226 -8.68 -13.98 17.14
N GLY A 227 -7.51 -14.63 17.11
CA GLY A 227 -7.10 -15.50 16.01
C GLY A 227 -6.90 -14.76 14.68
N ALA A 228 -6.44 -13.51 14.72
CA ALA A 228 -6.15 -12.69 13.56
C ALA A 228 -4.68 -12.77 13.12
N PHE A 229 -4.42 -12.43 11.86
CA PHE A 229 -3.08 -12.30 11.30
C PHE A 229 -2.63 -10.84 11.29
N ILE A 230 -1.40 -10.57 11.75
CA ILE A 230 -0.78 -9.24 11.66
C ILE A 230 0.40 -9.26 10.70
N ASN A 231 0.36 -8.41 9.69
CA ASN A 231 1.45 -8.18 8.75
C ASN A 231 2.12 -6.84 9.03
N ILE A 232 3.42 -6.83 9.32
CA ILE A 232 4.19 -5.59 9.43
C ILE A 232 4.64 -5.16 8.03
N ASP A 233 4.16 -4.00 7.59
CA ASP A 233 4.49 -3.44 6.30
C ASP A 233 5.89 -2.79 6.32
N MET A 234 6.56 -2.80 5.16
CA MET A 234 7.88 -2.20 4.99
C MET A 234 7.74 -0.84 4.31
N GLU A 235 8.29 0.18 4.94
CA GLU A 235 8.16 1.58 4.54
C GLU A 235 9.39 2.04 3.74
N SER A 236 9.88 3.26 3.97
CA SER A 236 11.12 3.76 3.36
C SER A 236 12.36 3.01 3.87
N TYR A 237 13.46 3.08 3.13
CA TYR A 237 14.72 2.44 3.47
C TYR A 237 15.25 2.87 4.84
N ALA A 238 15.02 4.14 5.21
CA ALA A 238 15.40 4.68 6.52
C ALA A 238 14.79 3.89 7.69
N LEU A 239 13.60 3.31 7.53
CA LEU A 239 12.93 2.55 8.59
C LEU A 239 13.18 1.04 8.51
N LYS A 240 13.71 0.55 7.38
CA LYS A 240 13.81 -0.89 7.08
C LYS A 240 14.50 -1.69 8.18
N ASN A 241 15.68 -1.26 8.61
CA ASN A 241 16.44 -1.98 9.62
C ASN A 241 15.72 -1.98 10.98
N THR A 242 15.12 -0.86 11.37
CA THR A 242 14.32 -0.75 12.59
C THR A 242 13.11 -1.69 12.55
N THR A 243 12.40 -1.76 11.42
CA THR A 243 11.26 -2.68 11.22
C THR A 243 11.68 -4.15 11.35
N LEU A 244 12.78 -4.54 10.70
CA LEU A 244 13.30 -5.92 10.76
C LEU A 244 13.72 -6.29 12.19
N GLN A 245 14.43 -5.40 12.89
CA GLN A 245 14.87 -5.61 14.27
C GLN A 245 13.68 -5.67 15.23
N LEU A 246 12.71 -4.76 15.10
CA LEU A 246 11.48 -4.78 15.89
C LEU A 246 10.73 -6.11 15.74
N PHE A 247 10.53 -6.57 14.50
CA PHE A 247 9.82 -7.81 14.20
C PHE A 247 10.48 -9.01 14.87
N LYS A 248 11.82 -9.11 14.79
CA LYS A 248 12.56 -10.20 15.45
C LYS A 248 12.50 -10.09 16.96
N ALA A 249 12.70 -8.90 17.51
CA ALA A 249 12.71 -8.66 18.94
C ALA A 249 11.36 -9.04 19.56
N ILE A 250 10.26 -8.50 19.03
CA ILE A 250 8.92 -8.74 19.58
C ILE A 250 8.50 -10.21 19.45
N LEU A 251 8.77 -10.86 18.31
CA LEU A 251 8.39 -12.26 18.10
C LEU A 251 9.32 -13.27 18.79
N THR A 252 10.38 -12.82 19.43
CA THR A 252 11.25 -13.63 20.31
C THR A 252 10.75 -13.58 21.76
N GLU A 253 9.88 -12.64 22.12
CA GLU A 253 9.33 -12.53 23.47
C GLU A 253 8.51 -13.79 23.83
N PRO A 254 8.52 -14.24 25.10
CA PRO A 254 7.89 -15.50 25.51
C PRO A 254 6.40 -15.61 25.15
N GLU A 255 5.68 -14.49 25.09
CA GLU A 255 4.26 -14.44 24.74
C GLU A 255 3.99 -14.61 23.24
N PHE A 256 4.96 -14.33 22.36
CA PHE A 256 4.80 -14.38 20.90
C PHE A 256 5.67 -15.44 20.22
N LYS A 257 6.65 -16.03 20.91
CA LYS A 257 7.60 -17.00 20.30
C LYS A 257 6.93 -18.18 19.58
N ASP A 258 5.77 -18.63 20.08
CA ASP A 258 5.03 -19.78 19.55
C ASP A 258 3.84 -19.36 18.66
N TRP A 259 3.62 -18.06 18.45
CA TRP A 259 2.50 -17.55 17.67
C TRP A 259 2.83 -17.48 16.16
N PRO A 260 2.11 -18.20 15.28
CA PRO A 260 2.47 -18.32 13.87
C PRO A 260 1.83 -17.28 12.94
N HIS A 261 0.89 -16.46 13.43
CA HIS A 261 0.06 -15.58 12.60
C HIS A 261 0.62 -14.16 12.49
N ALA A 262 1.93 -14.07 12.30
CA ALA A 262 2.64 -12.82 12.06
C ALA A 262 3.36 -12.87 10.70
N GLY A 263 3.49 -11.73 10.05
CA GLY A 263 4.23 -11.60 8.81
C GLY A 263 4.97 -10.28 8.67
N ILE A 264 5.91 -10.23 7.74
CA ILE A 264 6.71 -9.05 7.43
C ILE A 264 6.89 -8.89 5.92
N VAL A 265 6.96 -7.65 5.45
CA VAL A 265 7.23 -7.34 4.04
C VAL A 265 8.73 -7.30 3.75
N ILE A 266 9.15 -7.86 2.60
CA ILE A 266 10.49 -7.65 2.02
C ILE A 266 10.35 -7.01 0.64
N GLN A 267 11.19 -6.01 0.37
CA GLN A 267 11.13 -5.21 -0.86
C GLN A 267 12.27 -5.61 -1.82
N ALA A 268 11.94 -6.35 -2.88
CA ALA A 268 12.89 -6.91 -3.84
C ALA A 268 13.64 -5.87 -4.69
N TYR A 269 13.21 -4.61 -4.71
CA TYR A 269 13.93 -3.53 -5.38
C TYR A 269 15.19 -3.07 -4.61
N LEU A 270 15.38 -3.49 -3.35
CA LEU A 270 16.54 -3.13 -2.54
C LEU A 270 17.69 -4.07 -2.87
N ARG A 271 18.91 -3.52 -2.84
CA ARG A 271 20.13 -4.28 -3.13
C ARG A 271 20.50 -5.26 -2.01
N ASP A 272 20.02 -5.03 -0.80
CA ASP A 272 20.31 -5.81 0.41
C ASP A 272 19.16 -6.77 0.80
N SER A 273 18.06 -6.79 0.06
CA SER A 273 16.86 -7.59 0.39
C SER A 273 17.13 -9.10 0.46
N GLU A 274 18.12 -9.61 -0.28
CA GLU A 274 18.51 -11.02 -0.22
C GLU A 274 19.18 -11.37 1.10
N ALA A 275 20.08 -10.50 1.57
CA ALA A 275 20.72 -10.68 2.86
C ALA A 275 19.67 -10.61 3.98
N ASP A 276 18.76 -9.62 3.91
CA ASP A 276 17.67 -9.48 4.88
C ASP A 276 16.74 -10.71 4.89
N LEU A 277 16.39 -11.26 3.72
CA LEU A 277 15.54 -12.44 3.62
C LEU A 277 16.21 -13.68 4.19
N LEU A 278 17.48 -13.93 3.85
CA LEU A 278 18.24 -15.08 4.37
C LEU A 278 18.38 -15.01 5.89
N ASP A 279 18.68 -13.82 6.42
CA ASP A 279 18.78 -13.57 7.85
C ASP A 279 17.42 -13.75 8.58
N LEU A 280 16.31 -13.31 7.98
CA LEU A 280 14.96 -13.59 8.49
C LEU A 280 14.64 -15.10 8.50
N ILE A 281 15.00 -15.82 7.44
CA ILE A 281 14.77 -17.27 7.35
C ILE A 281 15.58 -17.99 8.43
N GLU A 282 16.84 -17.62 8.63
CA GLU A 282 17.69 -18.24 9.64
C GLU A 282 17.23 -17.94 11.07
N TRP A 283 16.85 -16.69 11.33
CA TRP A 283 16.20 -16.33 12.59
C TRP A 283 14.89 -17.13 12.80
N GLY A 284 14.09 -17.31 11.74
CA GLY A 284 12.87 -18.12 11.77
C GLY A 284 13.11 -19.58 12.15
N ARG A 285 14.16 -20.19 11.60
CA ARG A 285 14.59 -21.55 11.96
C ARG A 285 14.97 -21.62 13.44
N THR A 286 15.70 -20.63 13.92
CA THR A 286 16.12 -20.54 15.34
C THR A 286 14.93 -20.34 16.27
N ARG A 287 13.96 -19.49 15.89
CA ARG A 287 12.72 -19.27 16.64
C ARG A 287 11.87 -20.54 16.74
N GLY A 288 11.94 -21.44 15.76
CA GLY A 288 11.19 -22.69 15.73
C GLY A 288 9.71 -22.53 15.34
N THR A 289 9.24 -21.30 15.13
CA THR A 289 7.85 -20.98 14.79
C THR A 289 7.81 -20.21 13.47
N ARG A 290 6.96 -20.67 12.55
CA ARG A 290 6.76 -20.06 11.25
C ARG A 290 6.26 -18.61 11.37
N PHE A 291 6.55 -17.83 10.33
CA PHE A 291 5.96 -16.52 10.05
C PHE A 291 5.85 -16.36 8.54
N ALA A 292 5.07 -15.39 8.05
CA ALA A 292 4.96 -15.14 6.61
C ALA A 292 5.91 -14.04 6.15
N VAL A 293 6.46 -14.19 4.94
CA VAL A 293 7.13 -13.09 4.23
C VAL A 293 6.25 -12.67 3.06
N ARG A 294 5.80 -11.41 3.06
CA ARG A 294 5.12 -10.80 1.92
C ARG A 294 6.18 -10.15 1.03
N LEU A 295 6.59 -10.86 -0.01
CA LEU A 295 7.54 -10.34 -0.98
C LEU A 295 6.85 -9.35 -1.92
N VAL A 296 7.36 -8.13 -1.99
CA VAL A 296 6.91 -7.06 -2.90
C VAL A 296 8.10 -6.53 -3.69
N LYS A 297 7.88 -5.71 -4.72
CA LYS A 297 8.98 -5.00 -5.39
C LYS A 297 9.45 -3.84 -4.53
N GLY A 298 8.57 -2.89 -4.26
CA GLY A 298 8.84 -1.69 -3.47
C GLY A 298 7.94 -0.54 -3.92
N ALA A 299 7.65 0.40 -3.02
CA ALA A 299 6.70 1.51 -3.27
C ALA A 299 7.36 2.90 -3.23
N TYR A 300 8.64 3.01 -2.84
CA TYR A 300 9.30 4.29 -2.56
C TYR A 300 10.45 4.60 -3.53
N TRP A 301 10.46 4.03 -4.76
CA TRP A 301 11.63 4.10 -5.65
C TRP A 301 12.08 5.53 -5.99
N ASP A 302 11.14 6.41 -6.37
CA ASP A 302 11.43 7.81 -6.66
C ASP A 302 11.91 8.57 -5.41
N TYR A 303 11.35 8.23 -4.25
CA TYR A 303 11.76 8.81 -2.97
C TYR A 303 13.19 8.42 -2.60
N GLU A 304 13.53 7.13 -2.67
CA GLU A 304 14.88 6.65 -2.30
C GLU A 304 15.95 7.19 -3.25
N THR A 305 15.67 7.23 -4.55
CA THR A 305 16.61 7.78 -5.54
C THR A 305 16.81 9.29 -5.35
N THR A 306 15.73 10.05 -5.11
CA THR A 306 15.80 11.49 -4.83
C THR A 306 16.55 11.78 -3.53
N LYS A 307 16.21 11.06 -2.45
CA LYS A 307 16.81 11.27 -1.12
C LYS A 307 18.30 10.96 -1.13
N SER A 308 18.72 9.86 -1.77
CA SER A 308 20.13 9.54 -1.94
C SER A 308 20.87 10.56 -2.80
N GLY A 309 20.26 11.04 -3.89
CA GLY A 309 20.83 12.12 -4.71
C GLY A 309 21.07 13.41 -3.92
N GLN A 310 20.12 13.83 -3.08
CA GLN A 310 20.27 14.99 -2.19
C GLN A 310 21.39 14.82 -1.17
N ASN A 311 21.59 13.60 -0.68
CA ASN A 311 22.62 13.27 0.31
C ASN A 311 23.98 12.94 -0.32
N GLY A 312 24.11 12.96 -1.65
CA GLY A 312 25.33 12.54 -2.35
C GLY A 312 25.67 11.06 -2.18
N SER A 313 24.69 10.23 -1.85
CA SER A 313 24.86 8.78 -1.62
C SER A 313 24.31 7.95 -2.78
N ASN A 314 24.73 6.70 -2.87
CA ASN A 314 24.17 5.76 -3.83
C ASN A 314 22.77 5.31 -3.37
N PRO A 315 21.76 5.28 -4.26
CA PRO A 315 20.44 4.76 -3.92
C PRO A 315 20.50 3.29 -3.46
N PRO A 316 19.79 2.93 -2.37
CA PRO A 316 19.74 1.55 -1.87
C PRO A 316 18.96 0.62 -2.82
N VAL A 317 18.25 1.20 -3.80
CA VAL A 317 17.44 0.49 -4.79
C VAL A 317 18.20 0.19 -6.08
N PHE A 318 17.74 -0.83 -6.81
CA PHE A 318 18.12 -1.03 -8.21
C PHE A 318 17.55 0.10 -9.07
N LEU A 319 18.37 0.63 -9.99
CA LEU A 319 17.96 1.75 -10.84
C LEU A 319 17.21 1.30 -12.10
N GLN A 320 17.38 0.04 -12.51
CA GLN A 320 16.69 -0.51 -13.67
C GLN A 320 15.60 -1.47 -13.21
N LYS A 321 14.36 -1.25 -13.70
CA LYS A 321 13.21 -2.10 -13.37
C LYS A 321 13.45 -3.60 -13.60
N PRO A 322 14.09 -4.05 -14.71
CA PRO A 322 14.40 -5.48 -14.90
C PRO A 322 15.28 -6.08 -13.82
N GLN A 323 16.15 -5.30 -13.16
CA GLN A 323 16.96 -5.80 -12.04
C GLN A 323 16.08 -6.08 -10.81
N SER A 324 15.09 -5.23 -10.53
CA SER A 324 14.11 -5.48 -9.46
C SER A 324 13.25 -6.71 -9.75
N ASP A 325 12.87 -6.93 -11.01
CA ASP A 325 12.12 -8.13 -11.42
C ASP A 325 12.97 -9.40 -11.24
N ALA A 326 14.21 -9.38 -11.74
CA ALA A 326 15.13 -10.51 -11.61
C ALA A 326 15.41 -10.84 -10.14
N ASN A 327 15.57 -9.81 -9.29
CA ASN A 327 15.74 -10.03 -7.85
C ASN A 327 14.46 -10.56 -7.19
N PHE A 328 13.28 -10.09 -7.58
CA PHE A 328 12.01 -10.64 -7.07
C PHE A 328 11.89 -12.15 -7.37
N GLU A 329 12.19 -12.56 -8.60
CA GLU A 329 12.19 -13.98 -8.98
C GLU A 329 13.27 -14.77 -8.24
N LYS A 330 14.45 -14.18 -8.01
CA LYS A 330 15.54 -14.78 -7.23
C LYS A 330 15.09 -15.04 -5.79
N LEU A 331 14.55 -14.03 -5.11
CA LEU A 331 14.10 -14.11 -3.71
C LEU A 331 12.93 -15.07 -3.53
N THR A 332 12.05 -15.20 -4.54
CA THR A 332 10.94 -16.17 -4.50
C THR A 332 11.43 -17.63 -4.44
N ARG A 333 12.68 -17.89 -4.85
CA ARG A 333 13.27 -19.24 -4.85
C ARG A 333 14.07 -19.57 -3.59
N VAL A 334 14.33 -18.56 -2.74
CA VAL A 334 14.99 -18.70 -1.44
C VAL A 334 13.96 -19.20 -0.44
#